data_AF-A0A923MMA6-F1
#
_entry.id   AF-A0A923MMA6-F1
#
_cell.length_a   1.000
_cell.length_b   1.000
_cell.length_c   1.000
_cell.angle_alpha   90.00
_cell.angle_beta   90.00
_cell.angle_gamma   90.00
#
_symmetry.space_group_name_H-M   'P 1'
#
loop_
_entity.id
_entity.type
_entity.pdbx_description
1 polymer ?
#
loop_
_entity_poly.entity_id
_entity_poly.type
_entity_poly.pdbx_seq_one_letter_code
_entity_poly.pdbx_strand_id
1 'polypeptide(L)'
;EAELRRDAFALLKPYDDMSEEDINRFTKDDIVCALEMFNEDYVTFPRDDIAKLSGMTMPVNKRNWLKQNQHLYLARRRKEDMKAVGISMKSAEGRPTAEKIVHVWRQQHPDGRKADCHRDTGLDPKTIRKWWDSEPSAVWQEDGHMVARVRPSQALSDLLVDALKKSED
;
A
#
# COMPACT_ATOMS: atom_id res chain seq x y z
N GLU A 1 -40.48 -2.98 -6.69
CA GLU A 1 -41.22 -3.45 -5.51
C GLU A 1 -41.96 -4.77 -5.74
N ALA A 2 -42.78 -4.92 -6.80
CA ALA A 2 -43.50 -6.17 -7.07
C ALA A 2 -42.58 -7.38 -7.38
N GLU A 3 -41.51 -7.15 -8.14
CA GLU A 3 -40.45 -8.14 -8.41
C GLU A 3 -39.73 -8.53 -7.11
N LEU A 4 -39.23 -7.55 -6.36
CA LEU A 4 -38.60 -7.73 -5.03
C LEU A 4 -39.46 -8.59 -4.08
N ARG A 5 -40.77 -8.31 -3.99
CA ARG A 5 -41.68 -9.11 -3.14
C ARG A 5 -41.78 -10.56 -3.62
N ARG A 6 -41.90 -10.80 -4.93
CA ARG A 6 -41.98 -12.17 -5.47
C ARG A 6 -40.71 -12.95 -5.17
N ASP A 7 -39.56 -12.33 -5.38
CA ASP A 7 -38.26 -12.96 -5.12
C ASP A 7 -38.08 -13.25 -3.63
N ALA A 8 -38.46 -12.31 -2.76
CA ALA A 8 -38.40 -12.51 -1.31
C ALA A 8 -39.30 -13.69 -0.86
N PHE A 9 -40.53 -13.78 -1.36
CA PHE A 9 -41.42 -14.90 -1.03
C PHE A 9 -40.98 -16.24 -1.63
N ALA A 10 -40.22 -16.24 -2.73
CA ALA A 10 -39.63 -17.46 -3.29
C ALA A 10 -38.59 -18.10 -2.33
N LEU A 11 -38.02 -17.31 -1.42
CA LEU A 11 -37.08 -17.78 -0.39
C LEU A 11 -37.75 -18.50 0.78
N LEU A 12 -39.08 -18.41 0.96
CA LEU A 12 -39.78 -19.00 2.10
C LEU A 12 -39.47 -20.49 2.28
N LYS A 13 -39.65 -21.27 1.21
CA LYS A 13 -39.49 -22.73 1.25
C LYS A 13 -38.03 -23.14 1.50
N PRO A 14 -37.02 -22.63 0.77
CA PRO A 14 -35.61 -22.95 1.04
C PRO A 14 -35.15 -22.66 2.47
N TYR A 15 -35.65 -21.59 3.09
CA TYR A 15 -35.24 -21.20 4.44
C TYR A 15 -36.02 -21.95 5.52
N ASP A 16 -37.31 -22.25 5.31
CA ASP A 16 -38.09 -23.07 6.25
C ASP A 16 -37.61 -24.53 6.28
N ASP A 17 -37.19 -25.07 5.13
CA ASP A 17 -36.58 -26.40 5.04
C ASP A 17 -35.24 -26.48 5.81
N MET A 18 -34.59 -25.34 6.08
CA MET A 18 -33.35 -25.25 6.86
C MET A 18 -33.59 -25.13 8.37
N SER A 19 -34.81 -24.84 8.80
CA SER A 19 -35.19 -24.80 10.22
C SER A 19 -35.26 -26.20 10.80
N GLU A 20 -34.41 -26.48 11.80
CA GLU A 20 -34.36 -27.77 12.49
C GLU A 20 -35.40 -27.88 13.63
N GLU A 21 -35.68 -26.78 14.31
CA GLU A 21 -36.60 -26.72 15.45
C GLU A 21 -37.94 -26.08 15.08
N ASP A 22 -39.04 -26.66 15.58
CA ASP A 22 -40.39 -26.15 15.32
C ASP A 22 -40.68 -24.78 15.98
N ILE A 23 -39.85 -24.39 16.96
CA ILE A 23 -39.95 -23.11 17.66
C ILE A 23 -39.34 -21.98 16.82
N ASN A 24 -38.47 -22.29 15.85
CA ASN A 24 -37.74 -21.33 15.01
C ASN A 24 -37.95 -21.62 13.51
N ARG A 25 -39.20 -21.86 13.12
CA ARG A 25 -39.60 -22.03 11.71
C ARG A 25 -39.54 -20.70 10.97
N PHE A 26 -39.08 -20.72 9.73
CA PHE A 26 -39.03 -19.53 8.89
C PHE A 26 -40.40 -19.30 8.24
N THR A 27 -41.02 -18.18 8.55
CA THR A 27 -42.41 -17.88 8.21
C THR A 27 -42.52 -16.74 7.22
N LYS A 28 -43.76 -16.49 6.75
CA LYS A 28 -44.05 -15.32 5.91
C LYS A 28 -43.81 -14.01 6.66
N ASP A 29 -43.97 -14.01 7.98
CA ASP A 29 -43.81 -12.81 8.80
C ASP A 29 -42.34 -12.36 8.82
N ASP A 30 -41.39 -13.30 8.79
CA ASP A 30 -39.96 -13.00 8.68
C ASP A 30 -39.62 -12.29 7.36
N ILE A 31 -40.28 -12.69 6.27
CA ILE A 31 -40.12 -12.07 4.95
C ILE A 31 -40.74 -10.67 4.92
N VAL A 32 -41.91 -10.49 5.53
CA VAL A 32 -42.56 -9.18 5.62
C VAL A 32 -41.73 -8.22 6.46
N CYS A 33 -41.24 -8.67 7.62
CA CYS A 33 -40.34 -7.91 8.49
C CYS A 33 -39.06 -7.49 7.74
N ALA A 34 -38.45 -8.40 6.96
CA ALA A 34 -37.29 -8.07 6.15
C ALA A 34 -37.59 -7.05 5.04
N LEU A 35 -38.77 -7.12 4.42
CA LEU A 35 -39.20 -6.17 3.39
C LEU A 35 -39.49 -4.77 3.95
N GLU A 36 -39.96 -4.66 5.20
CA GLU A 36 -40.13 -3.38 5.88
C GLU A 36 -38.79 -2.64 6.07
N MET A 37 -37.72 -3.39 6.36
CA MET A 37 -36.36 -2.85 6.49
C MET A 37 -35.77 -2.35 5.16
N PHE A 38 -36.40 -2.65 4.01
CA PHE A 38 -36.01 -2.11 2.70
C PHE A 38 -36.48 -0.67 2.46
N ASN A 39 -37.27 -0.09 3.38
CA ASN A 39 -37.69 1.31 3.27
C ASN A 39 -36.48 2.27 3.42
N GLU A 40 -36.48 3.36 2.66
CA GLU A 40 -35.37 4.32 2.56
C GLU A 40 -35.07 5.01 3.90
N ASP A 41 -36.09 5.15 4.76
CA ASP A 41 -35.96 5.71 6.11
C ASP A 41 -34.97 4.92 6.99
N TYR A 42 -34.81 3.60 6.74
CA TYR A 42 -33.92 2.74 7.51
C TYR A 42 -32.44 2.82 7.09
N VAL A 43 -32.12 3.49 5.97
CA VAL A 43 -30.74 3.59 5.44
C VAL A 43 -29.81 4.33 6.42
N THR A 44 -30.35 5.21 7.25
CA THR A 44 -29.58 6.03 8.20
C THR A 44 -29.51 5.46 9.62
N PHE A 45 -30.04 4.25 9.85
CA PHE A 45 -30.10 3.67 11.20
C PHE A 45 -28.70 3.44 11.78
N PRO A 46 -28.46 3.80 13.06
CA PRO A 46 -27.21 3.50 13.73
C PRO A 46 -26.97 1.98 13.80
N ARG A 47 -25.71 1.57 13.66
CA ARG A 47 -25.28 0.16 13.80
C ARG A 47 -25.84 -0.52 15.05
N ASP A 48 -25.89 0.19 16.19
CA ASP A 48 -26.37 -0.39 17.45
C ASP A 48 -27.87 -0.70 17.41
N ASP A 49 -28.65 0.06 16.64
CA ASP A 49 -30.10 -0.16 16.50
C ASP A 49 -30.39 -1.25 15.47
N ILE A 50 -29.60 -1.34 14.38
CA ILE A 50 -29.64 -2.47 13.45
C ILE A 50 -29.34 -3.78 14.18
N ALA A 51 -28.34 -3.79 15.06
CA ALA A 51 -28.01 -4.98 15.86
C ALA A 51 -29.17 -5.42 16.78
N LYS A 52 -29.88 -4.46 17.39
CA LYS A 52 -31.07 -4.75 18.22
C LYS A 52 -32.23 -5.29 17.40
N LEU A 53 -32.54 -4.65 16.27
CA LEU A 53 -33.66 -5.01 15.40
C LEU A 53 -33.45 -6.37 14.72
N SER A 54 -32.23 -6.63 14.25
CA SER A 54 -31.89 -7.89 13.56
C SER A 54 -31.58 -9.04 14.51
N GLY A 55 -31.40 -8.78 15.80
CA GLY A 55 -30.91 -9.78 16.77
C GLY A 55 -29.48 -10.27 16.47
N MET A 56 -28.77 -9.64 15.53
CA MET A 56 -27.42 -10.03 15.14
C MET A 56 -26.35 -9.23 15.86
N THR A 57 -25.27 -9.91 16.26
CA THR A 57 -24.10 -9.26 16.84
C THR A 57 -23.32 -8.49 15.76
N MET A 58 -23.27 -7.16 15.89
CA MET A 58 -22.47 -6.30 15.01
C MET A 58 -21.34 -5.62 15.82
N PRO A 59 -20.15 -6.26 15.93
CA PRO A 59 -19.07 -5.77 16.78
C PRO A 59 -18.55 -4.41 16.28
N VAL A 60 -18.16 -3.54 17.21
CA VAL A 60 -17.50 -2.26 16.88
C VAL A 60 -16.10 -2.55 16.33
N ASN A 61 -15.75 -1.98 15.18
CA ASN A 61 -14.36 -1.97 14.71
C ASN A 61 -13.48 -1.24 15.75
N LYS A 62 -12.60 -1.97 16.43
CA LYS A 62 -11.68 -1.39 17.40
C LYS A 62 -10.54 -0.68 16.68
N ARG A 63 -10.46 0.65 16.83
CA ARG A 63 -9.24 1.40 16.52
C ARG A 63 -8.29 1.26 17.71
N ASN A 64 -6.99 1.05 17.45
CA ASN A 64 -5.97 0.92 18.50
C ASN A 64 -5.74 2.21 19.34
N TRP A 65 -6.49 3.29 19.09
CA TRP A 65 -6.36 4.63 19.69
C TRP A 65 -4.93 5.22 19.72
N LEU A 66 -3.98 4.56 19.06
CA LEU A 66 -2.62 5.04 18.91
C LEU A 66 -2.61 6.32 18.09
N LYS A 67 -1.89 7.30 18.60
CA LYS A 67 -1.58 8.51 17.85
C LYS A 67 -0.69 8.16 16.65
N GLN A 68 -0.77 8.95 15.58
CA GLN A 68 -0.06 8.69 14.33
C GLN A 68 1.45 8.47 14.53
N ASN A 69 2.07 9.24 15.43
CA ASN A 69 3.49 9.11 15.76
C ASN A 69 3.85 7.74 16.35
N GLN A 70 3.06 7.24 17.29
CA GLN A 70 3.26 5.92 17.92
C GLN A 70 3.04 4.80 16.91
N HIS A 71 2.03 4.92 16.05
CA HIS A 71 1.78 3.95 15.00
C HIS A 71 2.94 3.89 13.99
N LEU A 72 3.43 5.04 13.52
CA LEU A 72 4.57 5.10 12.59
C LEU A 72 5.85 4.58 13.22
N TYR A 73 6.08 4.86 14.51
CA TYR A 73 7.22 4.33 15.25
C TYR A 73 7.19 2.79 15.26
N LEU A 74 6.07 2.17 15.65
CA LEU A 74 5.92 0.73 15.69
C LEU A 74 6.02 0.08 14.30
N ALA A 75 5.46 0.72 13.27
CA ALA A 75 5.53 0.23 11.90
C ALA A 75 6.97 0.23 11.36
N ARG A 76 7.74 1.30 11.63
CA ARG A 76 9.16 1.40 11.25
C ARG A 76 10.02 0.39 11.99
N ARG A 77 9.81 0.24 13.31
CA ARG A 77 10.52 -0.75 14.13
C ARG A 77 10.32 -2.17 13.64
N ARG A 78 9.06 -2.57 13.39
CA ARG A 78 8.73 -3.89 12.84
C ARG A 78 9.43 -4.15 11.51
N LYS A 79 9.55 -3.11 10.67
CA LYS A 79 10.25 -3.21 9.38
C LYS A 79 11.75 -3.47 9.58
N GLU A 80 12.40 -2.78 10.52
CA GLU A 80 13.80 -3.01 10.89
C GLU A 80 14.01 -4.43 11.44
N ASP A 81 13.15 -4.88 12.35
CA ASP A 81 13.23 -6.21 12.96
C ASP A 81 13.09 -7.32 11.89
N MET A 82 12.13 -7.19 10.97
CA MET A 82 11.96 -8.13 9.87
C MET A 82 13.18 -8.18 8.94
N LYS A 83 13.85 -7.05 8.71
CA LYS A 83 15.12 -6.99 7.96
C LYS A 83 16.23 -7.72 8.71
N ALA A 84 16.33 -7.52 10.03
CA ALA A 84 17.34 -8.17 10.87
C ALA A 84 17.16 -9.70 10.97
N VAL A 85 15.92 -10.18 11.02
CA VAL A 85 15.58 -11.62 11.09
C VAL A 85 15.60 -12.28 9.70
N GLY A 86 15.82 -11.51 8.62
CA GLY A 86 15.88 -12.04 7.26
C GLY A 86 14.53 -12.47 6.69
N ILE A 87 13.42 -11.95 7.25
CA ILE A 87 12.08 -12.24 6.74
C ILE A 87 11.88 -11.46 5.44
N SER A 88 11.67 -12.17 4.33
CA SER A 88 11.50 -11.56 3.01
C SER A 88 10.34 -10.56 2.99
N MET A 89 10.61 -9.34 2.51
CA MET A 89 9.62 -8.28 2.35
C MET A 89 9.49 -7.91 0.87
N LYS A 90 8.25 -7.67 0.41
CA LYS A 90 7.97 -7.23 -0.97
C LYS A 90 8.65 -5.90 -1.34
N SER A 91 8.92 -5.02 -0.38
CA SER A 91 9.54 -3.71 -0.63
C SER A 91 10.29 -3.21 0.61
N ALA A 92 11.45 -3.81 0.88
CA ALA A 92 12.26 -3.52 2.07
C ALA A 92 12.78 -2.06 2.10
N GLU A 93 13.07 -1.46 0.96
CA GLU A 93 13.58 -0.07 0.87
C GLU A 93 12.50 0.91 0.37
N GLY A 94 11.26 0.45 0.19
CA GLY A 94 10.17 1.23 -0.40
C GLY A 94 10.32 1.39 -1.92
N ARG A 95 9.45 2.21 -2.52
CA ARG A 95 9.50 2.51 -3.96
C ARG A 95 10.65 3.48 -4.23
N PRO A 96 11.64 3.12 -5.07
CA PRO A 96 12.70 4.06 -5.44
C PRO A 96 12.11 5.28 -6.16
N THR A 97 12.70 6.45 -5.93
CA THR A 97 12.32 7.67 -6.65
C THR A 97 12.69 7.54 -8.12
N ALA A 98 11.87 8.11 -9.00
CA ALA A 98 12.14 8.10 -10.44
C ALA A 98 13.51 8.73 -10.77
N GLU A 99 13.94 9.73 -9.99
CA GLU A 99 15.28 10.31 -10.04
C GLU A 99 16.38 9.27 -9.82
N LYS A 100 16.30 8.48 -8.73
CA LYS A 100 17.30 7.44 -8.43
C LYS A 100 17.34 6.38 -9.52
N ILE A 101 16.19 5.99 -10.07
CA ILE A 101 16.10 5.02 -11.16
C ILE A 101 16.81 5.55 -12.42
N VAL A 102 16.47 6.77 -12.87
CA VAL A 102 17.07 7.38 -14.07
C VAL A 102 18.58 7.56 -13.89
N HIS A 103 19.02 8.01 -12.71
CA HIS A 103 20.42 8.20 -12.42
C HIS A 103 21.23 6.90 -12.42
N VAL A 104 20.75 5.85 -11.73
CA VAL A 104 21.41 4.53 -11.72
C VAL A 104 21.45 3.95 -13.13
N TRP A 105 20.35 4.06 -13.90
CA TRP A 105 20.32 3.59 -15.27
C TRP A 105 21.36 4.30 -16.15
N ARG A 106 21.51 5.62 -16.00
CA ARG A 106 22.47 6.43 -16.76
C ARG A 106 23.93 6.10 -16.41
N GLN A 107 24.22 5.75 -15.15
CA GLN A 107 25.57 5.29 -14.77
C GLN A 107 25.91 3.94 -15.41
N GLN A 108 24.93 3.05 -15.55
CA GLN A 108 25.11 1.74 -16.21
C GLN A 108 25.15 1.86 -17.74
N HIS A 109 24.54 2.91 -18.30
CA HIS A 109 24.44 3.16 -19.75
C HIS A 109 24.95 4.57 -20.09
N PRO A 110 26.27 4.80 -20.06
CA PRO A 110 26.85 6.12 -20.31
C PRO A 110 26.52 6.69 -21.71
N ASP A 111 26.40 5.82 -22.72
CA ASP A 111 26.02 6.18 -24.09
C ASP A 111 24.50 6.08 -24.38
N GLY A 112 23.71 5.74 -23.36
CA GLY A 112 22.28 5.48 -23.49
C GLY A 112 21.46 6.75 -23.75
N ARG A 113 20.42 6.67 -24.58
CA ARG A 113 19.51 7.79 -24.86
C ARG A 113 18.29 7.76 -23.95
N LYS A 114 17.60 8.91 -23.81
CA LYS A 114 16.34 9.05 -23.05
C LYS A 114 15.28 8.03 -23.47
N ALA A 115 15.23 7.69 -24.76
CA ALA A 115 14.30 6.70 -25.30
C ALA A 115 14.62 5.26 -24.84
N ASP A 116 15.89 4.93 -24.65
CA ASP A 116 16.34 3.61 -24.20
C ASP A 116 15.99 3.44 -22.72
N CYS A 117 16.23 4.48 -21.92
CA CYS A 117 15.80 4.53 -20.53
C CYS A 117 14.28 4.33 -20.38
N HIS A 118 13.47 4.89 -21.28
CA HIS A 118 12.02 4.65 -21.28
C HIS A 118 11.68 3.18 -21.54
N ARG A 119 12.32 2.56 -22.53
CA ARG A 119 12.10 1.15 -22.87
C ARG A 119 12.47 0.21 -21.73
N ASP A 120 13.56 0.51 -21.02
CA ASP A 120 14.07 -0.35 -19.95
C ASP A 120 13.36 -0.13 -18.61
N THR A 121 13.08 1.12 -18.26
CA THR A 121 12.54 1.49 -16.93
C THR A 121 11.02 1.61 -16.89
N GLY A 122 10.36 1.73 -18.06
CA GLY A 122 8.92 1.98 -18.16
C GLY A 122 8.48 3.35 -17.60
N LEU A 123 9.42 4.24 -17.26
CA LEU A 123 9.12 5.57 -16.75
C LEU A 123 8.56 6.46 -17.86
N ASP A 124 7.62 7.35 -17.52
CA ASP A 124 7.07 8.30 -18.48
C ASP A 124 8.19 9.18 -19.09
N PRO A 125 8.17 9.43 -20.43
CA PRO A 125 9.20 10.23 -21.08
C PRO A 125 9.38 11.64 -20.50
N LYS A 126 8.33 12.26 -19.95
CA LYS A 126 8.42 13.56 -19.27
C LYS A 126 9.16 13.44 -17.94
N THR A 127 8.95 12.36 -17.20
CA THR A 127 9.70 12.06 -15.97
C THR A 127 11.18 11.85 -16.26
N ILE A 128 11.52 11.07 -17.30
CA ILE A 128 12.92 10.87 -17.70
C ILE A 128 13.56 12.20 -18.10
N ARG A 129 12.88 12.99 -18.94
CA ARG A 129 13.39 14.31 -19.35
C ARG A 129 13.62 15.25 -18.17
N LYS A 130 12.73 15.21 -17.17
CA LYS A 130 12.85 16.02 -15.94
C LYS A 130 14.12 15.67 -15.16
N TRP A 131 14.46 14.39 -15.05
CA TRP A 131 15.53 13.90 -14.16
C TRP A 131 16.84 13.57 -14.88
N TRP A 132 16.89 13.63 -16.20
CA TRP A 132 18.06 13.19 -16.98
C TRP A 132 19.36 13.96 -16.67
N ASP A 133 19.22 15.28 -16.55
CA ASP A 133 20.31 16.21 -16.32
C ASP A 133 20.33 16.72 -14.86
N SER A 134 19.44 16.18 -14.01
CA SER A 134 19.48 16.45 -12.58
C SER A 134 20.66 15.71 -11.97
N GLU A 135 21.58 16.45 -11.37
CA GLU A 135 22.55 15.85 -10.47
C GLU A 135 21.79 15.29 -9.26
N PRO A 136 22.03 14.03 -8.85
CA PRO A 136 21.42 13.52 -7.64
C PRO A 136 21.86 14.40 -6.47
N SER A 137 21.00 14.53 -5.46
CA SER A 137 21.30 15.24 -4.22
C SER A 137 22.74 14.96 -3.77
N ALA A 138 23.49 16.03 -3.45
CA ALA A 138 24.89 15.94 -3.05
C ALA A 138 25.11 14.98 -1.87
N VAL A 139 24.07 14.73 -1.07
CA VAL A 139 24.02 13.73 -0.01
C VAL A 139 22.87 12.76 -0.28
N TRP A 140 23.14 11.46 -0.25
CA TRP A 140 22.13 10.42 -0.29
C TRP A 140 22.38 9.35 0.75
N GLN A 141 21.34 8.57 1.07
CA GLN A 141 21.46 7.45 2.00
C GLN A 141 21.60 6.15 1.22
N GLU A 142 22.63 5.38 1.57
CA GLU A 142 22.96 4.09 0.98
C GLU A 142 23.32 3.13 2.12
N ASP A 143 22.56 2.04 2.26
CA ASP A 143 22.75 1.03 3.31
C ASP A 143 22.90 1.59 4.74
N GLY A 144 22.12 2.63 5.06
CA GLY A 144 22.13 3.28 6.36
C GLY A 144 23.24 4.32 6.57
N HIS A 145 24.17 4.48 5.62
CA HIS A 145 25.24 5.47 5.65
C HIS A 145 24.89 6.68 4.79
N MET A 146 25.31 7.87 5.21
CA MET A 146 25.23 9.07 4.38
C MET A 146 26.44 9.10 3.44
N VAL A 147 26.17 9.05 2.15
CA VAL A 147 27.17 9.19 1.09
C VAL A 147 27.07 10.60 0.53
N ALA A 148 28.20 11.28 0.42
CA ALA A 148 28.26 12.64 -0.11
C ALA A 148 29.19 12.73 -1.32
N ARG A 149 28.74 13.36 -2.41
CA ARG A 149 29.65 13.81 -3.48
C ARG A 149 30.41 15.02 -2.99
N VAL A 150 31.72 14.84 -2.81
CA VAL A 150 32.65 15.93 -2.53
C VAL A 150 33.48 16.18 -3.78
N ARG A 151 33.57 17.44 -4.21
CA ARG A 151 34.62 17.84 -5.17
C ARG A 151 35.92 17.97 -4.38
N PRO A 152 36.92 17.10 -4.60
CA PRO A 152 38.20 17.20 -3.88
C PRO A 152 38.89 18.53 -4.24
N SER A 153 39.71 19.06 -3.32
CA SER A 153 40.56 20.19 -3.63
C SER A 153 41.55 19.82 -4.74
N GLN A 154 42.05 20.81 -5.50
CA GLN A 154 43.02 20.54 -6.57
C GLN A 154 44.22 19.74 -6.06
N ALA A 155 44.76 20.11 -4.90
CA ALA A 155 45.85 19.40 -4.25
C ALA A 155 45.53 17.92 -3.94
N LEU A 156 44.31 17.62 -3.49
CA LEU A 156 43.89 16.24 -3.20
C LEU A 156 43.65 15.45 -4.50
N SER A 157 43.13 16.11 -5.53
CA SER A 157 42.93 15.53 -6.86
C SER A 157 44.26 15.14 -7.49
N ASP A 158 45.25 16.04 -7.46
CA ASP A 158 46.58 15.79 -8.02
C ASP A 158 47.27 14.62 -7.29
N LEU A 159 47.14 14.55 -5.96
CA LEU A 159 47.70 13.48 -5.13
C LEU A 159 47.05 12.11 -5.44
N LEU A 160 45.73 12.07 -5.65
CA LEU A 160 45.01 10.85 -6.03
C LEU A 160 45.43 10.36 -7.43
N VAL A 161 45.59 11.26 -8.39
CA VAL A 161 46.04 10.93 -9.75
C VAL A 161 47.47 10.36 -9.73
N ASP A 162 48.36 10.94 -8.94
CA ASP A 162 49.73 10.45 -8.80
C ASP A 162 49.80 9.10 -8.06
N ALA A 163 48.91 8.87 -7.08
CA ALA A 163 48.81 7.59 -6.40
C ALA A 163 48.32 6.47 -7.33
N LEU A 164 47.38 6.76 -8.23
CA LEU A 164 46.88 5.78 -9.20
C LEU A 164 47.97 5.37 -10.21
N LYS A 165 48.73 6.35 -10.73
CA LYS A 165 49.84 6.11 -11.67
C LYS A 165 50.92 5.21 -11.09
N LYS A 166 51.21 5.34 -9.79
CA LYS A 166 52.19 4.50 -9.09
C LYS A 166 51.74 3.05 -8.85
N SER A 167 50.48 2.73 -9.07
CA SER A 167 49.95 1.37 -8.93
C SER A 167 49.90 0.60 -10.25
N GLU A 168 50.19 1.27 -11.37
CA GLU A 168 50.26 0.68 -12.72
C GLU A 168 51.71 0.39 -13.17
N ASP A 169 52.70 0.72 -12.33
CA ASP A 169 54.13 0.33 -12.45
C ASP A 169 54.46 -0.86 -11.52
#